data_AF-A0A0M6WH94-F1
#
_entry.id   AF-A0A0M6WH94-F1
#
_cell.length_a   1.000
_cell.length_b   1.000
_cell.length_c   1.000
_cell.angle_alpha   90.00
_cell.angle_beta   90.00
_cell.angle_gamma   90.00
#
_symmetry.space_group_name_H-M   'P 1'
#
loop_
_entity.id
_entity.type
_entity.pdbx_description
1 polymer ?
#
loop_
_entity_poly.entity_id
_entity_poly.type
_entity_poly.pdbx_seq_one_letter_code
_entity_poly.pdbx_strand_id
1 'polypeptide(L)'
;MKMEKFVKLMTGHFDNREQFTEMKSAGKLFPYARHVNTVCNDKINNIPENFTGIFMVEESYYETDGKCHASPHLFLITDCDGGIMLSSYEIPAGEDKNTFSYASMKNVEYSDLKRSEKFTPALYQEKDGVWEGGSVSQFTPVMTFRLWERFSETCLEVSESMEVNGKKTFGYDVPVIYKRERGA
;
A
#
# COMPACT_ATOMS: atom_id res chain seq x y z
N MET A 1 -13.32 -0.86 -16.22
CA MET A 1 -13.95 0.42 -15.81
C MET A 1 -13.82 0.74 -14.32
N LYS A 2 -14.30 -0.09 -13.38
CA LYS A 2 -14.23 0.23 -11.93
C LYS A 2 -12.83 0.03 -11.37
N MET A 3 -12.25 -1.14 -11.60
CA MET A 3 -10.88 -1.47 -11.21
C MET A 3 -9.83 -0.56 -11.85
N GLU A 4 -9.96 -0.22 -13.14
CA GLU A 4 -9.05 0.73 -13.81
C GLU A 4 -9.07 2.12 -13.17
N LYS A 5 -10.26 2.63 -12.79
CA LYS A 5 -10.38 3.91 -12.08
C LYS A 5 -9.70 3.85 -10.72
N PHE A 6 -9.91 2.77 -9.97
CA PHE A 6 -9.27 2.57 -8.67
C PHE A 6 -7.74 2.47 -8.80
N VAL A 7 -7.23 1.67 -9.73
CA VAL A 7 -5.79 1.57 -10.01
C VAL A 7 -5.21 2.92 -10.41
N LYS A 8 -5.92 3.71 -11.24
CA LYS A 8 -5.50 5.07 -11.59
C LYS A 8 -5.40 5.99 -10.36
N LEU A 9 -6.29 5.84 -9.38
CA LEU A 9 -6.22 6.60 -8.13
C LEU A 9 -5.01 6.19 -7.27
N MET A 10 -4.70 4.89 -7.19
CA MET A 10 -3.62 4.38 -6.35
C MET A 10 -2.23 4.47 -6.96
N THR A 11 -2.10 4.50 -8.28
CA THR A 11 -0.81 4.50 -8.97
C THR A 11 -0.23 5.89 -9.11
N GLY A 12 1.10 6.02 -9.08
CA GLY A 12 1.83 7.28 -9.18
C GLY A 12 2.70 7.57 -7.97
N HIS A 13 3.16 8.81 -7.87
CA HIS A 13 4.02 9.30 -6.79
C HIS A 13 3.20 10.14 -5.82
N PHE A 14 3.35 9.87 -4.52
CA PHE A 14 2.63 10.57 -3.48
C PHE A 14 3.54 10.89 -2.28
N ASP A 15 3.31 12.04 -1.65
CA ASP A 15 3.99 12.40 -0.40
C ASP A 15 3.02 13.09 0.58
N ASN A 16 3.37 13.12 1.87
CA ASN A 16 2.61 13.84 2.89
C ASN A 16 3.25 15.20 3.26
N ARG A 17 4.01 15.83 2.36
CA ARG A 17 4.87 16.99 2.68
C ARG A 17 4.14 18.15 3.35
N GLU A 18 2.93 18.44 2.88
CA GLU A 18 2.10 19.49 3.46
C GLU A 18 1.74 19.16 4.93
N GLN A 19 1.21 17.96 5.18
CA GLN A 19 0.88 17.48 6.53
C GLN A 19 2.12 17.44 7.44
N PHE A 20 3.24 16.93 6.92
CA PHE A 20 4.49 16.87 7.67
C PHE A 20 4.97 18.26 8.10
N THR A 21 4.89 19.24 7.20
CA THR A 21 5.29 20.63 7.48
C THR A 21 4.40 21.25 8.57
N GLU A 22 3.09 21.02 8.52
CA GLU A 22 2.14 21.48 9.54
C GLU A 22 2.42 20.84 10.90
N MET A 23 2.58 19.51 10.95
CA MET A 23 2.85 18.77 12.19
C MET A 23 4.18 19.21 12.81
N LYS A 24 5.22 19.35 12.00
CA LYS A 24 6.54 19.83 12.45
C LYS A 24 6.46 21.26 13.00
N SER A 25 5.73 22.15 12.33
CA SER A 25 5.52 23.53 12.80
C SER A 25 4.75 23.59 14.12
N ALA A 26 3.87 22.61 14.36
CA ALA A 26 3.16 22.42 15.62
C ALA A 26 3.98 21.68 16.70
N GLY A 27 5.26 21.38 16.46
CA GLY A 27 6.13 20.66 17.39
C GLY A 27 5.76 19.18 17.60
N LYS A 28 4.97 18.59 16.69
CA LYS A 28 4.56 17.18 16.76
C LYS A 28 5.54 16.30 15.99
N LEU A 29 5.91 15.17 16.59
CA LEU A 29 6.67 14.13 15.89
C LEU A 29 5.73 13.39 14.93
N PHE A 30 5.98 13.53 13.63
CA PHE A 30 5.23 12.90 12.56
C PHE A 30 6.18 12.55 11.41
N PRO A 31 6.01 11.41 10.72
CA PRO A 31 6.93 11.01 9.67
C PRO A 31 6.71 11.85 8.42
N TYR A 32 7.80 12.11 7.70
CA TYR A 32 7.68 12.42 6.28
C TYR A 32 7.59 11.09 5.53
N ALA A 33 6.53 10.89 4.77
CA ALA A 33 6.20 9.63 4.13
C ALA A 33 5.96 9.83 2.63
N ARG A 34 6.39 8.84 1.84
CA ARG A 34 6.20 8.80 0.39
C ARG A 34 5.76 7.41 -0.07
N HIS A 35 4.88 7.37 -1.06
CA HIS A 35 4.52 6.15 -1.79
C HIS A 35 4.82 6.32 -3.28
N VAL A 36 5.38 5.28 -3.89
CA VAL A 36 5.47 5.13 -5.34
C VAL A 36 4.82 3.83 -5.73
N ASN A 37 3.70 3.94 -6.44
CA ASN A 37 2.83 2.82 -6.77
C ASN A 37 2.83 2.58 -8.27
N THR A 38 3.37 1.44 -8.70
CA THR A 38 3.60 1.12 -10.11
C THR A 38 2.98 -0.23 -10.47
N VAL A 39 2.12 -0.26 -11.49
CA VAL A 39 1.63 -1.51 -12.06
C VAL A 39 2.80 -2.31 -12.63
N CYS A 40 2.86 -3.61 -12.34
CA CYS A 40 4.01 -4.46 -12.70
C CYS A 40 3.63 -5.75 -13.42
N ASN A 41 2.43 -5.84 -14.01
CA ASN A 41 2.03 -7.01 -14.81
C ASN A 41 3.00 -7.29 -15.98
N ASP A 42 3.67 -6.27 -16.51
CA ASP A 42 4.70 -6.39 -17.56
C ASP A 42 5.98 -7.11 -17.09
N LYS A 43 6.19 -7.21 -15.78
CA LYS A 43 7.30 -7.94 -15.14
C LYS A 43 6.94 -9.39 -14.81
N ILE A 44 5.74 -9.84 -15.13
CA ILE A 44 5.27 -11.18 -14.76
C ILE A 44 5.09 -11.99 -16.04
N ASN A 45 5.92 -13.02 -16.19
CA ASN A 45 5.88 -13.92 -17.32
C ASN A 45 4.72 -14.90 -17.16
N ASN A 46 4.17 -15.34 -18.30
CA ASN A 46 3.20 -16.43 -18.37
C ASN A 46 1.94 -16.22 -17.51
N ILE A 47 1.48 -14.97 -17.38
CA ILE A 47 0.15 -14.67 -16.85
C ILE A 47 -0.91 -15.36 -17.72
N PRO A 48 -1.92 -16.04 -17.13
CA PRO A 48 -3.02 -16.64 -17.89
C PRO A 48 -3.76 -15.62 -18.75
N GLU A 49 -4.14 -15.98 -19.98
CA GLU A 49 -4.80 -15.05 -20.93
C GLU A 49 -6.11 -14.45 -20.39
N ASN A 50 -6.80 -15.17 -19.51
CA ASN A 50 -8.05 -14.73 -18.88
C ASN A 50 -7.84 -14.09 -17.50
N PHE A 51 -6.59 -13.83 -17.09
CA PHE A 51 -6.29 -13.17 -15.83
C PHE A 51 -6.69 -11.69 -15.90
N THR A 52 -7.53 -11.27 -14.96
CA THR A 52 -8.04 -9.89 -14.91
C THR A 52 -7.40 -9.06 -13.81
N GLY A 53 -6.58 -9.65 -12.95
CA GLY A 53 -5.97 -8.96 -11.82
C GLY A 53 -4.86 -8.00 -12.23
N ILE A 54 -4.62 -7.00 -11.38
CA ILE A 54 -3.55 -6.01 -11.59
C ILE A 54 -2.57 -6.12 -10.43
N PHE A 55 -1.34 -6.52 -10.74
CA PHE A 55 -0.23 -6.50 -9.81
C PHE A 55 0.38 -5.11 -9.74
N MET A 56 0.77 -4.71 -8.54
CA MET A 56 1.35 -3.40 -8.26
C MET A 56 2.49 -3.56 -7.26
N VAL A 57 3.63 -2.94 -7.56
CA VAL A 57 4.67 -2.68 -6.58
C VAL A 57 4.35 -1.36 -5.89
N GLU A 58 4.24 -1.40 -4.57
CA GLU A 58 4.20 -0.22 -3.73
C GLU A 58 5.57 -0.05 -3.06
N GLU A 59 6.16 1.13 -3.23
CA GLU A 59 7.39 1.53 -2.54
C GLU A 59 7.05 2.58 -1.48
N SER A 60 7.10 2.18 -0.22
CA SER A 60 6.77 3.04 0.92
C SER A 60 8.03 3.49 1.62
N TYR A 61 8.25 4.80 1.72
CA TYR A 61 9.42 5.40 2.35
C TYR A 61 8.99 6.30 3.50
N TYR A 62 9.58 6.10 4.66
CA TYR A 62 9.27 6.87 5.86
C TYR A 62 10.55 7.42 6.48
N GLU A 63 10.56 8.72 6.70
CA GLU A 63 11.64 9.44 7.35
C GLU A 63 11.19 9.94 8.72
N THR A 64 11.94 9.58 9.76
CA THR A 64 11.73 10.08 11.12
C THR A 64 13.07 10.30 11.77
N ASP A 65 13.30 11.50 12.29
CA ASP A 65 14.55 11.87 12.99
C ASP A 65 15.82 11.54 12.17
N GLY A 66 15.79 11.86 10.87
CA GLY A 66 16.90 11.63 9.93
C GLY A 66 17.13 10.17 9.53
N LYS A 67 16.31 9.23 10.03
CA LYS A 67 16.35 7.82 9.61
C LYS A 67 15.28 7.57 8.55
N CYS A 68 15.73 7.06 7.41
CA CYS A 68 14.85 6.60 6.34
C CYS A 68 14.69 5.08 6.42
N HIS A 69 13.46 4.60 6.34
CA HIS A 69 13.15 3.18 6.17
C HIS A 69 12.21 2.98 5.00
N ALA A 70 12.50 1.97 4.18
CA ALA A 70 11.64 1.52 3.11
C ALA A 70 10.86 0.27 3.56
N SER A 71 9.60 0.18 3.15
CA SER A 71 8.73 -0.99 3.36
C SER A 71 7.98 -1.29 2.06
N PRO A 72 8.67 -1.84 1.05
CA PRO A 72 8.04 -2.14 -0.22
C PRO A 72 7.14 -3.38 -0.13
N HIS A 73 6.09 -3.40 -0.94
CA HIS A 73 5.13 -4.48 -1.03
C HIS A 73 4.82 -4.84 -2.47
N LEU A 74 4.49 -6.12 -2.70
CA LEU A 74 3.84 -6.57 -3.92
C LEU A 74 2.37 -6.84 -3.61
N PHE A 75 1.48 -6.18 -4.32
CA PHE A 75 0.05 -6.35 -4.18
C PHE A 75 -0.60 -6.86 -5.46
N LEU A 76 -1.73 -7.53 -5.28
CA LEU A 76 -2.67 -7.86 -6.34
C LEU A 76 -4.01 -7.19 -6.06
N ILE A 77 -4.52 -6.50 -7.07
CA ILE A 77 -5.83 -5.86 -7.08
C ILE A 77 -6.77 -6.70 -7.94
N THR A 78 -7.91 -7.09 -7.38
CA THR A 78 -8.95 -7.84 -8.08
C THR A 78 -10.31 -7.24 -7.84
N ASP A 79 -11.18 -7.30 -8.86
CA ASP A 79 -12.61 -7.08 -8.69
C ASP A 79 -13.25 -8.30 -8.00
N CYS A 80 -14.18 -8.09 -7.09
CA CYS A 80 -14.89 -9.16 -6.38
C CYS A 80 -16.32 -8.74 -6.05
N ASP A 81 -17.16 -9.72 -5.71
CA ASP A 81 -18.53 -9.46 -5.26
C ASP A 81 -18.49 -8.63 -3.96
N GLY A 82 -18.78 -7.33 -4.10
CA GLY A 82 -18.83 -6.39 -2.98
C GLY A 82 -17.80 -5.26 -3.03
N GLY A 83 -16.86 -5.25 -3.97
CA GLY A 83 -15.88 -4.16 -4.06
C GLY A 83 -14.59 -4.52 -4.80
N ILE A 84 -13.54 -3.75 -4.56
CA ILE A 84 -12.20 -4.07 -5.03
C ILE A 84 -11.41 -4.63 -3.85
N MET A 85 -10.68 -5.72 -4.10
CA MET A 85 -9.87 -6.38 -3.09
C MET A 85 -8.38 -6.18 -3.39
N LEU A 86 -7.62 -5.81 -2.36
CA LEU A 86 -6.16 -5.74 -2.37
C LEU A 86 -5.62 -6.91 -1.56
N SER A 87 -4.84 -7.79 -2.20
CA SER A 87 -4.17 -8.91 -1.55
C SER A 87 -2.66 -8.71 -1.58
N SER A 88 -1.98 -9.01 -0.48
CA SER A 88 -0.51 -8.98 -0.43
C SER A 88 0.09 -10.27 -0.98
N TYR A 89 1.20 -10.13 -1.69
CA TYR A 89 2.04 -11.21 -2.18
C TYR A 89 3.43 -11.09 -1.56
N GLU A 90 4.07 -12.23 -1.35
CA GLU A 90 5.46 -12.28 -0.95
C GLU A 90 6.33 -11.67 -2.07
N ILE A 91 7.35 -10.90 -1.66
CA ILE A 91 8.34 -10.38 -2.60
C ILE A 91 9.03 -11.56 -3.31
N PRO A 92 9.22 -11.51 -4.65
CA PRO A 92 9.80 -12.61 -5.41
C PRO A 92 11.14 -13.10 -4.85
N ALA A 93 11.37 -14.41 -4.94
CA ALA A 93 12.57 -15.02 -4.39
C ALA A 93 13.85 -14.43 -5.01
N GLY A 94 14.81 -14.03 -4.17
CA GLY A 94 16.08 -13.44 -4.59
C GLY A 94 16.09 -11.92 -4.72
N GLU A 95 14.96 -11.25 -4.49
CA GLU A 95 14.89 -9.80 -4.32
C GLU A 95 15.15 -9.40 -2.85
N ASP A 96 15.68 -8.19 -2.62
CA ASP A 96 15.87 -7.65 -1.26
C ASP A 96 14.62 -6.91 -0.80
N LYS A 97 13.95 -7.45 0.22
CA LYS A 97 12.73 -6.88 0.80
C LYS A 97 12.87 -5.46 1.36
N ASN A 98 14.09 -4.97 1.62
CA ASN A 98 14.31 -3.63 2.16
C ASN A 98 14.59 -2.59 1.07
N THR A 99 14.85 -3.03 -0.17
CA THR A 99 15.17 -2.15 -1.30
C THR A 99 14.39 -2.51 -2.57
N PHE A 100 13.40 -3.40 -2.46
CA PHE A 100 12.56 -3.82 -3.58
C PHE A 100 11.81 -2.61 -4.16
N SER A 101 11.87 -2.48 -5.47
CA SER A 101 11.26 -1.40 -6.23
C SER A 101 10.81 -1.92 -7.58
N TYR A 102 9.92 -1.21 -8.25
CA TYR A 102 9.54 -1.58 -9.61
C TYR A 102 10.76 -1.57 -10.56
N ALA A 103 11.66 -0.60 -10.38
CA ALA A 103 12.86 -0.45 -11.20
C ALA A 103 13.83 -1.63 -11.05
N SER A 104 13.98 -2.16 -9.83
CA SER A 104 14.86 -3.30 -9.55
C SER A 104 14.20 -4.66 -9.80
N MET A 105 12.86 -4.73 -9.84
CA MET A 105 12.10 -5.97 -9.99
C MET A 105 12.50 -6.70 -11.27
N LYS A 106 13.07 -7.89 -11.10
CA LYS A 106 13.31 -8.83 -12.18
C LYS A 106 12.00 -9.45 -12.65
N ASN A 107 12.01 -9.98 -13.88
CA ASN A 107 10.90 -10.77 -14.36
C ASN A 107 10.71 -12.02 -13.49
N VAL A 108 9.47 -12.34 -13.18
CA VAL A 108 9.08 -13.49 -12.34
C VAL A 108 8.02 -14.32 -13.06
N GLU A 109 8.07 -15.64 -12.92
CA GLU A 109 7.03 -16.52 -13.45
C GLU A 109 5.76 -16.37 -12.61
N TYR A 110 4.58 -16.30 -13.26
CA TYR A 110 3.30 -16.22 -12.55
C TYR A 110 3.12 -17.39 -11.56
N SER A 111 3.61 -18.58 -11.89
CA SER A 111 3.56 -19.76 -11.01
C SER A 111 4.42 -19.64 -9.74
N ASP A 112 5.40 -18.74 -9.73
CA ASP A 112 6.32 -18.54 -8.61
C ASP A 112 5.80 -17.47 -7.63
N LEU A 113 4.78 -16.71 -8.02
CA LEU A 113 4.13 -15.72 -7.16
C LEU A 113 3.36 -16.41 -6.03
N LYS A 114 3.64 -15.99 -4.80
CA LYS A 114 3.03 -16.56 -3.59
C LYS A 114 2.22 -15.48 -2.90
N ARG A 115 0.92 -15.68 -2.79
CA ARG A 115 0.06 -14.82 -1.97
C ARG A 115 0.49 -14.94 -0.51
N SER A 116 0.55 -13.82 0.20
CA SER A 116 0.85 -13.82 1.63
C SER A 116 -0.35 -14.32 2.43
N GLU A 117 -0.12 -15.25 3.36
CA GLU A 117 -1.14 -15.74 4.29
C GLU A 117 -1.25 -14.88 5.55
N LYS A 118 -0.26 -14.01 5.80
CA LYS A 118 -0.25 -13.16 7.00
C LYS A 118 -1.18 -11.96 6.87
N PHE A 119 -1.36 -11.47 5.65
CA PHE A 119 -2.20 -10.31 5.36
C PHE A 119 -3.60 -10.77 4.96
N THR A 120 -4.59 -10.37 5.74
CA THR A 120 -5.99 -10.48 5.35
C THR A 120 -6.23 -9.43 4.25
N PRO A 121 -6.75 -9.83 3.07
CA PRO A 121 -7.01 -8.88 2.00
C PRO A 121 -7.89 -7.72 2.45
N ALA A 122 -7.56 -6.52 1.96
CA ALA A 122 -8.36 -5.34 2.22
C ALA A 122 -9.46 -5.21 1.17
N LEU A 123 -10.68 -4.94 1.62
CA LEU A 123 -11.85 -4.73 0.76
C LEU A 123 -12.19 -3.24 0.73
N TYR A 124 -12.30 -2.68 -0.48
CA TYR A 124 -12.65 -1.29 -0.71
C TYR A 124 -13.98 -1.15 -1.44
N GLN A 125 -14.78 -0.21 -0.97
CA GLN A 125 -16.07 0.14 -1.53
C GLN A 125 -16.07 1.60 -1.95
N GLU A 126 -16.71 1.87 -3.08
CA GLU A 126 -16.85 3.23 -3.61
C GLU A 126 -18.13 3.85 -3.07
N LYS A 127 -18.01 5.07 -2.55
CA LYS A 127 -19.11 5.91 -2.11
C LYS A 127 -18.83 7.36 -2.51
N ASP A 128 -19.70 7.92 -3.35
CA ASP A 128 -19.63 9.32 -3.79
C ASP A 128 -18.26 9.73 -4.37
N GLY A 129 -17.62 8.84 -5.14
CA GLY A 129 -16.31 9.07 -5.76
C GLY A 129 -15.11 8.89 -4.82
N VAL A 130 -15.35 8.49 -3.57
CA VAL A 130 -14.31 8.11 -2.61
C VAL A 130 -14.35 6.60 -2.41
N TRP A 131 -13.18 5.98 -2.45
CA TRP A 131 -13.03 4.58 -2.09
C TRP A 131 -12.61 4.46 -0.65
N GLU A 132 -13.28 3.65 0.15
CA GLU A 132 -12.95 3.43 1.56
C GLU A 132 -12.94 1.94 1.88
N GLY A 133 -12.01 1.52 2.72
CA GLY A 133 -11.81 0.11 3.00
C GLY A 133 -10.58 -0.15 3.84
N GLY A 134 -10.30 -1.43 4.06
CA GLY A 134 -9.17 -1.82 4.88
C GLY A 134 -9.19 -3.28 5.27
N SER A 135 -8.29 -3.66 6.16
CA SER A 135 -8.20 -5.01 6.69
C SER A 135 -7.76 -5.02 8.15
N VAL A 136 -8.09 -6.12 8.83
CA VAL A 136 -7.54 -6.46 10.14
C VAL A 136 -6.82 -7.79 9.98
N SER A 137 -5.51 -7.78 10.15
CA SER A 137 -4.64 -8.95 9.98
C SER A 137 -4.06 -9.37 11.32
N GLN A 138 -4.23 -10.64 11.70
CA GLN A 138 -3.61 -11.19 12.90
C GLN A 138 -2.33 -11.92 12.53
N PHE A 139 -1.17 -11.27 12.75
CA PHE A 139 0.13 -11.86 12.41
C PHE A 139 0.56 -12.94 13.42
N THR A 140 0.16 -12.78 14.69
CA THR A 140 0.32 -13.79 15.75
C THR A 140 -0.86 -13.67 16.72
N PRO A 141 -1.09 -14.62 17.64
CA PRO A 141 -2.18 -14.51 18.64
C PRO A 141 -2.18 -13.19 19.42
N VAL A 142 -1.01 -12.58 19.58
CA VAL A 142 -0.83 -11.34 20.35
C VAL A 142 -0.58 -10.11 19.49
N MET A 143 -0.47 -10.24 18.17
CA MET A 143 -0.11 -9.14 17.26
C MET A 143 -1.17 -8.95 16.19
N THR A 144 -1.81 -7.78 16.20
CA THR A 144 -2.85 -7.39 15.26
C THR A 144 -2.44 -6.14 14.51
N PHE A 145 -2.45 -6.23 13.18
CA PHE A 145 -2.30 -5.12 12.28
C PHE A 145 -3.67 -4.65 11.79
N ARG A 146 -3.88 -3.34 11.73
CA ARG A 146 -5.10 -2.74 11.17
C ARG A 146 -4.69 -1.74 10.10
N LEU A 147 -5.30 -1.89 8.94
CA LEU A 147 -5.21 -0.98 7.81
C LEU A 147 -6.60 -0.41 7.55
N TRP A 148 -6.70 0.90 7.42
CA TRP A 148 -7.88 1.58 6.92
C TRP A 148 -7.45 2.71 6.00
N GLU A 149 -8.05 2.78 4.82
CA GLU A 149 -7.65 3.73 3.80
C GLU A 149 -8.85 4.37 3.14
N ARG A 150 -8.64 5.61 2.67
CA ARG A 150 -9.59 6.35 1.85
C ARG A 150 -8.84 6.90 0.64
N PHE A 151 -9.33 6.63 -0.56
CA PHE A 151 -8.75 7.09 -1.81
C PHE A 151 -9.74 8.02 -2.52
N SER A 152 -9.24 9.19 -2.90
CA SER A 152 -9.98 10.19 -3.69
C SER A 152 -9.08 10.77 -4.77
N GLU A 153 -9.64 11.58 -5.65
CA GLU A 153 -8.84 12.29 -6.66
C GLU A 153 -7.82 13.28 -6.05
N THR A 154 -8.05 13.72 -4.80
CA THR A 154 -7.24 14.75 -4.16
C THR A 154 -6.16 14.19 -3.25
N CYS A 155 -6.40 13.04 -2.61
CA CYS A 155 -5.48 12.44 -1.64
C CYS A 155 -5.75 10.95 -1.38
N LEU A 156 -4.75 10.30 -0.81
CA LEU A 156 -4.84 9.00 -0.17
C LEU A 156 -4.68 9.20 1.35
N GLU A 157 -5.67 8.78 2.13
CA GLU A 157 -5.62 8.80 3.58
C GLU A 157 -5.32 7.38 4.05
N VAL A 158 -4.23 7.19 4.79
CA VAL A 158 -3.80 5.86 5.25
C VAL A 158 -3.71 5.86 6.78
N SER A 159 -4.48 4.97 7.40
CA SER A 159 -4.46 4.72 8.84
C SER A 159 -3.96 3.30 9.10
N GLU A 160 -2.72 3.21 9.58
CA GLU A 160 -2.11 1.95 9.96
C GLU A 160 -1.85 1.92 11.46
N SER A 161 -2.08 0.77 12.08
CA SER A 161 -1.68 0.57 13.47
C SER A 161 -1.30 -0.88 13.72
N MET A 162 -0.37 -1.06 14.66
CA MET A 162 -0.02 -2.36 15.22
C MET A 162 -0.39 -2.38 16.69
N GLU A 163 -1.10 -3.42 17.10
CA GLU A 163 -1.41 -3.72 18.49
C GLU A 163 -0.67 -4.99 18.92
N VAL A 164 0.07 -4.91 20.03
CA VAL A 164 0.70 -6.07 20.67
C VAL A 164 0.09 -6.23 22.06
N ASN A 165 -0.47 -7.41 22.37
CA ASN A 165 -1.23 -7.68 23.60
C ASN A 165 -2.33 -6.63 23.86
N GLY A 166 -3.04 -6.21 22.81
CA GLY A 166 -4.10 -5.20 22.89
C GLY A 166 -3.63 -3.76 23.12
N LYS A 167 -2.32 -3.50 23.09
CA LYS A 167 -1.75 -2.15 23.21
C LYS A 167 -1.17 -1.68 21.88
N LYS A 168 -1.56 -0.49 21.42
CA LYS A 168 -0.97 0.15 20.23
C LYS A 168 0.54 0.34 20.43
N THR A 169 1.36 -0.23 19.55
CA THR A 169 2.83 -0.11 19.54
C THR A 169 3.36 0.62 18.31
N PHE A 170 2.55 0.73 17.25
CA PHE A 170 2.86 1.47 16.03
C PHE A 170 1.58 2.10 15.48
N GLY A 171 1.74 3.14 14.67
CA GLY A 171 0.65 3.88 14.05
C GLY A 171 0.44 5.24 14.70
N TYR A 172 -0.23 6.12 13.95
CA TYR A 172 -0.54 7.47 14.38
C TYR A 172 -2.01 7.58 14.81
N ASP A 173 -2.35 8.62 15.55
CA ASP A 173 -3.74 8.86 15.97
C ASP A 173 -4.56 9.58 14.89
N VAL A 174 -3.88 10.06 13.83
CA VAL A 174 -4.49 10.65 12.63
C VAL A 174 -3.96 9.93 11.39
N PRO A 175 -4.74 9.84 10.30
CA PRO A 175 -4.26 9.26 9.05
C PRO A 175 -3.06 10.04 8.52
N VAL A 176 -2.15 9.34 7.84
CA VAL A 176 -1.17 9.97 6.96
C VAL A 176 -1.90 10.39 5.69
N ILE A 177 -1.79 11.66 5.31
CA ILE A 177 -2.48 12.22 4.15
C ILE A 177 -1.46 12.40 3.03
N TYR A 178 -1.49 11.49 2.06
CA TYR A 178 -0.67 11.54 0.88
C TYR A 178 -1.36 12.34 -0.23
N LYS A 179 -0.64 13.31 -0.78
CA LYS A 179 -1.03 14.05 -1.97
C LYS A 179 -0.20 13.57 -3.14
N ARG A 180 -0.86 13.45 -4.29
CA ARG A 180 -0.19 13.11 -5.55
C ARG A 180 0.79 14.21 -5.93
N GLU A 181 2.02 13.84 -6.23
CA GLU A 181 3.02 14.76 -6.75
C GLU A 181 2.59 15.26 -8.15
N ARG A 182 2.58 16.58 -8.34
CA ARG A 182 2.24 17.17 -9.65
C ARG A 182 3.48 17.16 -10.53
N GLY A 183 3.45 16.37 -11.62
CA GLY A 183 4.48 16.38 -12.66
C GLY A 183 5.52 15.26 -12.60
N ALA A 184 5.21 14.14 -11.93
CA ALA A 184 5.96 12.89 -12.06
C ALA A 184 5.57 12.14 -13.35
#